data_AF-A0A948CXL5-F1
#
_entry.id   AF-A0A948CXL5-F1
#
_cell.length_a   1.000
_cell.length_b   1.000
_cell.length_c   1.000
_cell.angle_alpha   90.00
_cell.angle_beta   90.00
_cell.angle_gamma   90.00
#
_symmetry.space_group_name_H-M   'P 1'
#
loop_
_entity.id
_entity.type
_entity.pdbx_description
1 polymer ?
#
loop_
_entity_poly.entity_id
_entity_poly.type
_entity_poly.pdbx_seq_one_letter_code
_entity_poly.pdbx_strand_id
1 'polypeptide(L)'
;MQVYRCRVCAEVYIGKDMPASCPFCGAHQNYFVLAGDWKLLYSKTLSEASKENLRKALDLEIDNTNFYRAVSEKSSDLYVSSMFKGLSKVEREHASTICKHLKIEKADSTAGLDKALDSDQANIEESNRRERRAVKFYGQAMSAAVEEEIKQFFKALMEIEADHIILTEQK
;
A
#
# COMPACT_ATOMS: atom_id res chain seq x y z
N MET A 1 -12.92 19.89 15.31
CA MET A 1 -12.53 18.77 14.42
C MET A 1 -12.31 19.32 13.04
N GLN A 2 -11.38 18.75 12.31
CA GLN A 2 -11.04 19.11 10.94
C GLN A 2 -11.17 17.87 10.06
N VAL A 3 -11.33 18.09 8.75
CA VAL A 3 -11.41 17.04 7.75
C VAL A 3 -10.15 17.10 6.91
N TYR A 4 -9.36 16.03 6.95
CA TYR A 4 -8.13 15.87 6.19
C TYR A 4 -8.30 14.80 5.13
N ARG A 5 -7.50 14.90 4.06
CA ARG A 5 -7.55 13.94 2.96
C ARG A 5 -6.14 13.56 2.51
N CYS A 6 -5.89 12.26 2.36
CA CYS A 6 -4.57 11.72 2.04
C CYS A 6 -4.32 11.69 0.53
N ARG A 7 -3.28 12.40 0.06
CA ARG A 7 -2.91 12.63 -1.37
C ARG A 7 -2.62 11.37 -2.16
N VAL A 8 -2.36 10.27 -1.47
CA VAL A 8 -2.08 8.96 -2.03
C VAL A 8 -3.38 8.20 -2.31
N CYS A 9 -4.14 7.80 -1.28
CA CYS A 9 -5.32 6.93 -1.44
C CYS A 9 -6.67 7.65 -1.61
N ALA A 10 -6.69 8.97 -1.43
CA ALA A 10 -7.89 9.81 -1.42
C ALA A 10 -8.84 9.60 -0.22
N GLU A 11 -8.46 8.78 0.77
CA GLU A 11 -9.29 8.55 1.96
C GLU A 11 -9.37 9.78 2.85
N VAL A 12 -10.49 9.85 3.57
CA VAL A 12 -10.86 10.99 4.42
C VAL A 12 -10.65 10.63 5.88
N TYR A 13 -9.90 11.47 6.58
CA TYR A 13 -9.71 11.37 8.01
C TYR A 13 -10.38 12.55 8.72
N ILE A 14 -11.22 12.25 9.72
CA ILE A 14 -11.89 13.26 10.54
C ILE A 14 -11.31 13.18 11.95
N GLY A 15 -10.64 14.24 12.39
CA GLY A 15 -9.95 14.25 13.68
C GLY A 15 -9.73 15.65 14.23
N LYS A 16 -9.13 15.74 15.42
CA LYS A 16 -8.73 17.03 16.00
C LYS A 16 -7.49 17.57 15.29
N ASP A 17 -6.48 16.71 15.18
CA ASP A 17 -5.17 16.99 14.62
C ASP A 17 -4.90 16.05 13.43
N MET A 18 -4.01 16.44 12.53
CA MET A 18 -3.61 15.61 11.39
C MET A 18 -2.83 14.38 11.89
N PRO A 19 -3.10 13.16 11.40
CA PRO A 19 -2.40 11.98 11.87
C PRO A 19 -0.95 11.97 11.36
N ALA A 20 -0.05 11.24 12.05
CA ALA A 20 1.35 11.11 11.65
C ALA A 20 1.53 10.27 10.37
N SER A 21 0.61 9.32 10.15
CA SER A 21 0.51 8.51 8.94
C SER A 21 -0.95 8.25 8.60
N CYS A 22 -1.22 7.91 7.35
CA CYS A 22 -2.56 7.63 6.89
C CYS A 22 -3.05 6.30 7.49
N PRO A 23 -4.15 6.28 8.25
CA PRO A 23 -4.62 5.04 8.88
C PRO A 23 -5.19 4.03 7.87
N PHE A 24 -5.30 4.40 6.60
CA PHE A 24 -5.84 3.56 5.53
C PHE A 24 -4.75 2.95 4.66
N CYS A 25 -3.74 3.74 4.29
CA CYS A 25 -2.68 3.33 3.35
C CYS A 25 -1.26 3.58 3.87
N GLY A 26 -1.05 3.91 5.15
CA GLY A 26 0.29 4.12 5.71
C GLY A 26 1.02 5.41 5.30
N ALA A 27 0.58 6.13 4.26
CA ALA A 27 1.28 7.32 3.73
C ALA A 27 1.61 8.35 4.81
N HIS A 28 2.83 8.91 4.77
CA HIS A 28 3.32 9.87 5.76
C HIS A 28 2.50 11.17 5.82
N GLN A 29 2.59 11.89 6.95
CA GLN A 29 1.83 13.10 7.21
C GLN A 29 1.93 14.18 6.12
N ASN A 30 3.08 14.30 5.44
CA ASN A 30 3.31 15.26 4.36
C ASN A 30 2.40 15.04 3.13
N TYR A 31 1.76 13.86 3.01
CA TYR A 31 0.75 13.60 1.99
C TYR A 31 -0.65 14.03 2.40
N PHE A 32 -0.89 14.54 3.60
CA PHE A 32 -2.20 15.06 4.00
C PHE A 32 -2.39 16.53 3.64
N VAL A 33 -3.63 16.87 3.30
CA VAL A 33 -4.10 18.25 3.14
C VAL A 33 -5.46 18.40 3.80
N LEU A 34 -5.90 19.64 4.04
CA LEU A 34 -7.29 19.91 4.39
C LEU A 34 -8.20 19.50 3.23
N ALA A 35 -9.39 18.99 3.55
CA ALA A 35 -10.29 18.46 2.53
C ALA A 35 -10.75 19.51 1.50
N GLY A 36 -10.76 20.80 1.87
CA GLY A 36 -11.08 21.91 0.96
C GLY A 36 -10.02 22.17 -0.12
N ASP A 37 -8.76 21.82 0.15
CA ASP A 37 -7.60 22.04 -0.74
C ASP A 37 -7.20 20.75 -1.49
N TRP A 38 -8.10 19.77 -1.49
CA TRP A 38 -7.79 18.43 -1.91
C TRP A 38 -7.54 18.30 -3.42
N LYS A 39 -6.37 17.74 -3.76
CA LYS A 39 -6.08 17.20 -5.09
C LYS A 39 -5.34 15.86 -4.96
N LEU A 40 -5.97 14.80 -5.48
CA LEU A 40 -5.37 13.48 -5.63
C LEU A 40 -4.08 13.59 -6.44
N LEU A 41 -3.07 12.75 -6.14
CA LEU A 41 -1.94 12.50 -7.02
C LEU A 41 -2.40 11.82 -8.30
N TYR A 42 -3.16 12.52 -9.14
CA TYR A 42 -3.82 11.96 -10.31
C TYR A 42 -3.27 12.61 -11.58
N SER A 43 -2.88 11.77 -12.54
CA SER A 43 -2.58 12.22 -13.89
C SER A 43 -3.76 11.96 -14.83
N LYS A 44 -4.11 12.97 -15.63
CA LYS A 44 -5.18 12.87 -16.64
C LYS A 44 -4.86 11.83 -17.72
N THR A 45 -3.58 11.74 -18.10
CA THR A 45 -3.06 10.84 -19.12
C THR A 45 -1.87 10.07 -18.58
N LEU A 46 -1.84 8.77 -18.83
CA LEU A 46 -0.73 7.91 -18.44
C LEU A 46 0.03 7.46 -19.69
N SER A 47 1.35 7.55 -19.63
CA SER A 47 2.28 6.89 -20.54
C SER A 47 2.11 5.37 -20.44
N GLU A 48 2.53 4.67 -21.49
CA GLU A 48 2.48 3.21 -21.50
C GLU A 48 3.34 2.60 -20.39
N ALA A 49 4.52 3.18 -20.12
CA ALA A 49 5.38 2.78 -19.00
C ALA A 49 4.68 2.92 -17.64
N SER A 50 4.00 4.04 -17.39
CA SER A 50 3.25 4.24 -16.15
C SER A 50 2.08 3.28 -16.01
N LYS A 51 1.33 3.01 -17.10
CA LYS A 51 0.24 2.01 -17.09
C LYS A 51 0.77 0.60 -16.79
N GLU A 52 1.87 0.21 -17.42
CA GLU A 52 2.47 -1.11 -17.21
C GLU A 52 2.97 -1.25 -15.77
N ASN A 53 3.66 -0.24 -15.23
CA ASN A 53 4.14 -0.26 -13.86
C ASN A 53 2.99 -0.27 -12.85
N LEU A 54 1.91 0.49 -13.08
CA LEU A 54 0.71 0.45 -12.24
C LEU A 54 0.05 -0.93 -12.27
N ARG A 55 -0.01 -1.61 -13.42
CA ARG A 55 -0.55 -2.99 -13.49
C ARG A 55 0.30 -3.99 -12.71
N LYS A 56 1.62 -3.92 -12.85
CA LYS A 56 2.55 -4.76 -12.07
C LYS A 56 2.44 -4.47 -10.56
N ALA A 57 2.29 -3.20 -10.19
CA ALA A 57 2.03 -2.81 -8.81
C ALA A 57 0.72 -3.42 -8.31
N LEU A 58 -0.36 -3.34 -9.10
CA LEU A 58 -1.65 -3.92 -8.73
C LEU A 58 -1.55 -5.43 -8.44
N ASP A 59 -0.85 -6.19 -9.30
CA ASP A 59 -0.66 -7.62 -9.10
C ASP A 59 0.12 -7.91 -7.81
N LEU A 60 1.15 -7.11 -7.53
CA LEU A 60 1.93 -7.20 -6.29
C LEU A 60 1.06 -6.94 -5.06
N GLU A 61 0.31 -5.83 -5.06
CA GLU A 61 -0.56 -5.41 -3.96
C GLU A 61 -1.67 -6.42 -3.67
N ILE A 62 -2.26 -7.02 -4.71
CA ILE A 62 -3.26 -8.08 -4.57
C ILE A 62 -2.62 -9.34 -3.96
N ASP A 63 -1.43 -9.74 -4.43
CA ASP A 63 -0.73 -10.92 -3.90
C ASP A 63 -0.37 -10.74 -2.43
N ASN A 64 0.14 -9.56 -2.04
CA ASN A 64 0.48 -9.24 -0.65
C ASN A 64 -0.78 -9.11 0.23
N THR A 65 -1.84 -8.44 -0.24
CA THR A 65 -3.15 -8.35 0.46
C THR A 65 -3.63 -9.72 0.92
N ASN A 66 -3.61 -10.68 0.00
CA ASN A 66 -4.10 -12.03 0.22
C ASN A 66 -3.14 -12.87 1.06
N PHE A 67 -1.83 -12.78 0.81
CA PHE A 67 -0.83 -13.44 1.65
C PHE A 67 -0.97 -12.99 3.11
N TYR A 68 -1.01 -11.69 3.38
CA TYR A 68 -1.16 -11.15 4.74
C TYR A 68 -2.49 -11.53 5.38
N ARG A 69 -3.58 -11.59 4.59
CA ARG A 69 -4.86 -12.12 5.08
C ARG A 69 -4.70 -13.57 5.56
N ALA A 70 -4.12 -14.44 4.74
CA ALA A 70 -3.95 -15.84 5.07
C ALA A 70 -3.06 -16.04 6.31
N VAL A 71 -1.98 -15.26 6.45
CA VAL A 71 -1.14 -15.28 7.66
C VAL A 71 -1.95 -14.84 8.89
N SER A 72 -2.74 -13.76 8.76
CA SER A 72 -3.56 -13.25 9.86
C SER A 72 -4.60 -14.25 10.37
N GLU A 73 -5.17 -15.06 9.47
CA GLU A 73 -6.17 -16.08 9.78
C GLU A 73 -5.56 -17.36 10.36
N LYS A 74 -4.28 -17.65 10.03
CA LYS A 74 -3.56 -18.85 10.47
C LYS A 74 -2.86 -18.68 11.81
N SER A 75 -2.33 -17.49 12.10
CA SER A 75 -1.53 -17.25 13.31
C SER A 75 -2.37 -17.35 14.58
N SER A 76 -1.81 -18.00 15.62
CA SER A 76 -2.41 -18.06 16.96
C SER A 76 -1.87 -16.98 17.91
N ASP A 77 -0.77 -16.30 17.56
CA ASP A 77 -0.31 -15.11 18.27
C ASP A 77 -1.22 -13.93 17.91
N LEU A 78 -1.92 -13.38 18.90
CA LEU A 78 -2.89 -12.30 18.71
C LEU A 78 -2.29 -11.04 18.12
N TYR A 79 -1.03 -10.73 18.45
CA TYR A 79 -0.32 -9.58 17.90
C TYR A 79 0.06 -9.83 16.45
N VAL A 80 0.63 -10.99 16.12
CA VAL A 80 0.99 -11.35 14.73
C VAL A 80 -0.26 -11.36 13.85
N SER A 81 -1.34 -12.01 14.30
CA SER A 81 -2.62 -12.01 13.62
C SER A 81 -3.14 -10.58 13.38
N SER A 82 -3.11 -9.72 14.40
CA SER A 82 -3.58 -8.33 14.28
C SER A 82 -2.72 -7.49 13.35
N MET A 83 -1.40 -7.65 13.41
CA MET A 83 -0.43 -6.96 12.56
C MET A 83 -0.65 -7.30 11.08
N PHE A 84 -0.68 -8.59 10.75
CA PHE A 84 -0.91 -9.03 9.37
C PHE A 84 -2.33 -8.70 8.87
N LYS A 85 -3.33 -8.69 9.74
CA LYS A 85 -4.67 -8.17 9.39
C LYS A 85 -4.62 -6.68 9.06
N GLY A 86 -3.79 -5.91 9.75
CA GLY A 86 -3.51 -4.50 9.46
C GLY A 86 -2.87 -4.33 8.10
N LEU A 87 -1.73 -5.00 7.87
CA LEU A 87 -1.01 -4.98 6.58
C LEU A 87 -1.92 -5.39 5.40
N SER A 88 -2.71 -6.46 5.55
CA SER A 88 -3.69 -6.88 4.54
C SER A 88 -4.71 -5.78 4.17
N LYS A 89 -5.08 -4.91 5.12
CA LYS A 89 -5.98 -3.78 4.83
C LYS A 89 -5.26 -2.66 4.09
N VAL A 90 -4.00 -2.40 4.44
CA VAL A 90 -3.16 -1.38 3.81
C VAL A 90 -2.92 -1.73 2.34
N GLU A 91 -2.43 -2.94 2.05
CA GLU A 91 -2.19 -3.38 0.66
C GLU A 91 -3.47 -3.40 -0.17
N ARG A 92 -4.62 -3.70 0.46
CA ARG A 92 -5.90 -3.65 -0.25
C ARG A 92 -6.28 -2.23 -0.63
N GLU A 93 -5.93 -1.24 0.18
CA GLU A 93 -6.14 0.17 -0.14
C GLU A 93 -5.17 0.63 -1.23
N HIS A 94 -3.93 0.14 -1.23
CA HIS A 94 -2.97 0.35 -2.33
C HIS A 94 -3.52 -0.19 -3.65
N ALA A 95 -3.95 -1.45 -3.68
CA ALA A 95 -4.58 -2.06 -4.85
C ALA A 95 -5.79 -1.25 -5.33
N SER A 96 -6.67 -0.84 -4.41
CA SER A 96 -7.86 -0.03 -4.72
C SER A 96 -7.48 1.32 -5.30
N THR A 97 -6.43 1.95 -4.77
CA THR A 97 -5.91 3.22 -5.27
C THR A 97 -5.33 3.07 -6.68
N ILE A 98 -4.54 2.03 -6.92
CA ILE A 98 -3.98 1.73 -8.25
C ILE A 98 -5.09 1.51 -9.29
N CYS A 99 -6.17 0.81 -8.93
CA CYS A 99 -7.37 0.67 -9.77
C CYS A 99 -7.97 2.04 -10.13
N LYS A 100 -8.05 2.99 -9.17
CA LYS A 100 -8.52 4.37 -9.42
C LYS A 100 -7.62 5.09 -10.45
N HIS A 101 -6.29 4.93 -10.37
CA HIS A 101 -5.36 5.49 -11.36
C HIS A 101 -5.54 4.88 -12.76
N LEU A 102 -5.67 3.56 -12.82
CA LEU A 102 -5.87 2.79 -14.06
C LEU A 102 -7.27 2.95 -14.65
N LYS A 103 -8.23 3.47 -13.86
CA LYS A 103 -9.66 3.55 -14.20
C LYS A 103 -10.26 2.17 -14.54
N ILE A 104 -9.92 1.19 -13.73
CA ILE A 104 -10.45 -0.17 -13.84
C ILE A 104 -11.13 -0.57 -12.53
N GLU A 105 -12.05 -1.53 -12.62
CA GLU A 105 -12.62 -2.16 -11.43
C GLU A 105 -11.59 -3.10 -10.79
N LYS A 106 -11.63 -3.17 -9.45
CA LYS A 106 -10.78 -4.10 -8.71
C LYS A 106 -11.37 -5.50 -8.84
N ALA A 107 -10.65 -6.39 -9.50
CA ALA A 107 -11.05 -7.78 -9.62
C ALA A 107 -10.96 -8.51 -8.26
N ASP A 108 -11.84 -9.49 -8.07
CA ASP A 108 -11.65 -10.49 -7.02
C ASP A 108 -10.52 -11.43 -7.43
N SER A 109 -9.62 -11.72 -6.49
CA SER A 109 -8.47 -12.59 -6.72
C SER A 109 -8.13 -13.35 -5.45
N THR A 110 -7.74 -14.60 -5.62
CA THR A 110 -7.21 -15.47 -4.56
C THR A 110 -5.69 -15.59 -4.59
N ALA A 111 -5.02 -14.91 -5.53
CA ALA A 111 -3.57 -14.96 -5.68
C ALA A 111 -2.88 -14.60 -4.34
N GLY A 112 -2.02 -15.47 -3.84
CA GLY A 112 -1.27 -15.27 -2.60
C GLY A 112 -1.87 -15.90 -1.35
N LEU A 113 -3.16 -16.30 -1.36
CA LEU A 113 -3.82 -16.95 -0.21
C LEU A 113 -3.16 -18.27 0.21
N ASP A 114 -2.61 -19.00 -0.75
CA ASP A 114 -1.97 -20.31 -0.59
C ASP A 114 -0.50 -20.21 -0.14
N LYS A 115 0.04 -19.00 -0.01
CA LYS A 115 1.47 -18.77 0.26
C LYS A 115 1.82 -18.62 1.73
N ALA A 116 0.83 -18.65 2.64
CA ALA A 116 1.08 -18.57 4.08
C ALA A 116 1.81 -19.81 4.61
N LEU A 117 2.95 -19.59 5.26
CA LEU A 117 3.82 -20.62 5.82
C LEU A 117 3.35 -21.08 7.20
N ASP A 118 3.97 -22.12 7.75
CA ASP A 118 3.53 -22.79 8.98
C ASP A 118 3.90 -22.06 10.27
N SER A 119 4.97 -21.27 10.27
CA SER A 119 5.40 -20.52 11.45
C SER A 119 5.30 -19.01 11.24
N ASP A 120 5.02 -18.29 12.32
CA ASP A 120 4.96 -16.82 12.31
C ASP A 120 6.31 -16.23 11.89
N GLN A 121 7.43 -16.78 12.37
CA GLN A 121 8.78 -16.36 11.99
C GLN A 121 9.01 -16.46 10.47
N ALA A 122 8.65 -17.58 9.85
CA ALA A 122 8.82 -17.76 8.42
C ALA A 122 7.92 -16.80 7.62
N ASN A 123 6.71 -16.53 8.12
CA ASN A 123 5.80 -15.55 7.50
C ASN A 123 6.33 -14.11 7.59
N ILE A 124 6.97 -13.74 8.71
CA ILE A 124 7.65 -12.44 8.90
C ILE A 124 8.85 -12.32 7.94
N GLU A 125 9.66 -13.36 7.79
CA GLU A 125 10.77 -13.36 6.84
C GLU A 125 10.28 -13.23 5.39
N GLU A 126 9.19 -13.93 5.06
CA GLU A 126 8.57 -13.85 3.74
C GLU A 126 7.92 -12.49 3.48
N SER A 127 7.26 -11.87 4.46
CA SER A 127 6.73 -10.51 4.33
C SER A 127 7.87 -9.53 4.08
N ASN A 128 8.96 -9.60 4.84
CA ASN A 128 10.14 -8.76 4.63
C ASN A 128 10.72 -8.92 3.22
N ARG A 129 10.77 -10.15 2.69
CA ARG A 129 11.23 -10.42 1.32
C ARG A 129 10.31 -9.77 0.28
N ARG A 130 8.99 -9.81 0.50
CA ARG A 130 7.98 -9.18 -0.39
C ARG A 130 8.09 -7.67 -0.38
N GLU A 131 8.18 -7.05 0.79
CA GLU A 131 8.27 -5.59 0.89
C GLU A 131 9.59 -5.07 0.34
N ARG A 132 10.72 -5.76 0.54
CA ARG A 132 11.99 -5.38 -0.11
C ARG A 132 11.88 -5.40 -1.64
N ARG A 133 11.12 -6.35 -2.21
CA ARG A 133 10.85 -6.39 -3.65
C ARG A 133 9.95 -5.24 -4.08
N ALA A 134 8.92 -4.93 -3.30
CA ALA A 134 8.01 -3.81 -3.54
C ALA A 134 8.74 -2.47 -3.50
N VAL A 135 9.51 -2.17 -2.45
CA VAL A 135 10.36 -0.98 -2.33
C VAL A 135 11.26 -0.82 -3.55
N LYS A 136 11.99 -1.88 -3.93
CA LYS A 136 12.88 -1.85 -5.10
C LYS A 136 12.11 -1.54 -6.38
N PHE A 137 10.98 -2.23 -6.59
CA PHE A 137 10.14 -2.05 -7.77
C PHE A 137 9.55 -0.63 -7.83
N TYR A 138 9.02 -0.11 -6.73
CA TYR A 138 8.45 1.23 -6.66
C TYR A 138 9.48 2.33 -6.87
N GLY A 139 10.72 2.16 -6.39
CA GLY A 139 11.82 3.07 -6.75
C GLY A 139 12.12 3.09 -8.26
N GLN A 140 12.06 1.92 -8.92
CA GLN A 140 12.23 1.81 -10.37
C GLN A 140 11.05 2.43 -11.14
N ALA A 141 9.82 2.13 -10.71
CA ALA A 141 8.60 2.67 -11.31
C ALA A 141 8.52 4.19 -11.17
N MET A 142 8.88 4.73 -10.00
CA MET A 142 9.04 6.17 -9.76
C MET A 142 10.04 6.77 -10.75
N SER A 143 11.22 6.16 -10.92
CA SER A 143 12.26 6.68 -11.82
C SER A 143 11.85 6.65 -13.29
N ALA A 144 11.01 5.68 -13.69
CA ALA A 144 10.55 5.50 -15.06
C ALA A 144 9.31 6.35 -15.41
N ALA A 145 8.53 6.79 -14.42
CA ALA A 145 7.33 7.59 -14.66
C ALA A 145 7.69 8.97 -15.21
N VAL A 146 6.89 9.49 -16.14
CA VAL A 146 7.06 10.84 -16.69
C VAL A 146 6.13 11.86 -16.02
N GLU A 147 5.00 11.38 -15.50
CA GLU A 147 4.00 12.17 -14.81
C GLU A 147 4.42 12.42 -13.36
N GLU A 148 4.49 13.68 -12.96
CA GLU A 148 4.93 14.07 -11.62
C GLU A 148 4.03 13.47 -10.53
N GLU A 149 2.72 13.41 -10.76
CA GLU A 149 1.78 12.77 -9.84
C GLU A 149 2.05 11.26 -9.66
N ILE A 150 2.43 10.56 -10.73
CA ILE A 150 2.74 9.12 -10.68
C ILE A 150 4.10 8.87 -10.02
N LYS A 151 5.08 9.75 -10.23
CA LYS A 151 6.34 9.73 -9.47
C LYS A 151 6.07 9.86 -7.97
N GLN A 152 5.29 10.86 -7.58
CA GLN A 152 4.95 11.09 -6.16
C GLN A 152 4.16 9.93 -5.56
N PHE A 153 3.28 9.30 -6.35
CA PHE A 153 2.53 8.11 -5.93
C PHE A 153 3.46 6.92 -5.66
N PHE A 154 4.32 6.55 -6.61
CA PHE A 154 5.27 5.45 -6.40
C PHE A 154 6.30 5.74 -5.31
N LYS A 155 6.71 7.01 -5.16
CA LYS A 155 7.53 7.43 -4.02
C LYS A 155 6.83 7.13 -2.70
N ALA A 156 5.55 7.49 -2.58
CA ALA A 156 4.79 7.25 -1.36
C ALA A 156 4.68 5.76 -1.03
N LEU A 157 4.32 4.92 -2.01
CA LEU A 157 4.26 3.47 -1.83
C LEU A 157 5.62 2.92 -1.39
N MET A 158 6.71 3.33 -2.04
CA MET A 158 8.07 2.93 -1.65
C MET A 158 8.40 3.27 -0.19
N GLU A 159 8.01 4.45 0.30
CA GLU A 159 8.22 4.87 1.69
C GLU A 159 7.36 4.05 2.66
N ILE A 160 6.10 3.76 2.30
CA ILE A 160 5.18 2.94 3.09
C ILE A 160 5.69 1.50 3.23
N GLU A 161 6.09 0.87 2.12
CA GLU A 161 6.60 -0.50 2.15
C GLU A 161 7.91 -0.62 2.94
N ALA A 162 8.71 0.45 2.98
CA ALA A 162 9.90 0.49 3.82
C ALA A 162 9.54 0.48 5.32
N ASP A 163 8.47 1.19 5.72
CA ASP A 163 7.96 1.18 7.09
C ASP A 163 7.37 -0.18 7.47
N HIS A 164 6.75 -0.90 6.53
CA HIS A 164 6.25 -2.26 6.77
C HIS A 164 7.38 -3.21 7.19
N ILE A 165 8.56 -3.12 6.56
CA ILE A 165 9.74 -3.91 6.93
C ILE A 165 10.18 -3.59 8.36
N ILE A 166 10.21 -2.30 8.73
CA ILE A 166 10.62 -1.87 10.07
C ILE A 166 9.62 -2.41 11.12
N LEU A 167 8.32 -2.37 10.83
CA LEU A 167 7.28 -2.88 11.71
C LEU A 167 7.45 -4.37 11.99
N THR A 168 7.71 -5.17 10.95
CA THR A 168 7.83 -6.63 11.06
C THR A 168 9.18 -7.07 11.65
N GLU A 169 10.27 -6.31 11.45
CA GLU A 169 11.59 -6.58 12.08
C GLU A 169 11.63 -6.32 13.59
N GLN A 170 10.67 -5.58 14.14
CA GLN A 170 10.55 -5.34 15.59
C GLN A 170 9.92 -6.52 16.36
N LYS A 171 9.49 -7.58 15.66
CA LYS A 171 8.81 -8.76 16.20
C LYS A 171 9.71 -9.99 16.08
#